data_AF-A0A1I8BTE7-F1
#
_entry.id   AF-A0A1I8BTE7-F1
#
_cell.length_a   1.000
_cell.length_b   1.000
_cell.length_c   1.000
_cell.angle_alpha   90.00
_cell.angle_beta   90.00
_cell.angle_gamma   90.00
#
_symmetry.space_group_name_H-M   'P 1'
#
loop_
_entity.id
_entity.type
_entity.pdbx_description
1 polymer ?
#
loop_
_entity_poly.entity_id
_entity_poly.type
_entity_poly.pdbx_seq_one_letter_code
_entity_poly.pdbx_strand_id
1 'polypeptide(L)'
;MRIPPTEDIYAKEEMIKSWCKLAGEGVRYEFIQKGVRRLLTRTDDSDPWWNALTSVFKEEKCKIQKEIFIGGTDARYCRGVGIPSIGFSPITNTPILLHDHNEFLNEKVFLEGVRLYTKIIPRLANLEEFEKSPGVLKLC
;
A
#
# COMPACT_ATOMS: atom_id res chain seq x y z
N MET A 1 -15.29 -7.81 -3.79
CA MET A 1 -14.65 -8.62 -2.73
C MET A 1 -13.24 -8.10 -2.47
N ARG A 2 -12.84 -7.96 -1.20
CA ARG A 2 -11.45 -7.65 -0.80
C ARG A 2 -10.76 -8.97 -0.44
N ILE A 3 -9.53 -9.17 -0.92
CA ILE A 3 -8.78 -10.41 -0.72
C ILE A 3 -7.40 -10.02 -0.18
N PRO A 4 -6.99 -10.52 1.01
CA PRO A 4 -5.67 -10.23 1.54
C PRO A 4 -4.59 -10.93 0.70
N PRO A 5 -3.33 -10.44 0.74
CA PRO A 5 -2.24 -11.03 -0.04
C PRO A 5 -1.88 -12.48 0.36
N THR A 6 -2.30 -12.94 1.53
CA THR A 6 -2.09 -14.30 2.02
C THR A 6 -3.05 -15.32 1.39
N GLU A 7 -4.16 -14.88 0.81
CA GLU A 7 -5.21 -15.74 0.26
C GLU A 7 -5.04 -15.97 -1.25
N ASP A 8 -5.54 -17.11 -1.74
CA ASP A 8 -5.52 -17.42 -3.17
C ASP A 8 -6.71 -16.83 -3.94
N ILE A 9 -6.39 -15.83 -4.76
CA ILE A 9 -7.36 -15.13 -5.60
C ILE A 9 -8.03 -16.05 -6.62
N TYR A 10 -7.32 -17.06 -7.14
CA TYR A 10 -7.90 -18.00 -8.10
C TYR A 10 -8.87 -18.95 -7.42
N ALA A 11 -8.52 -19.48 -6.25
CA ALA A 11 -9.44 -20.26 -5.43
C ALA A 11 -10.71 -19.48 -5.06
N LYS A 12 -10.61 -18.18 -4.73
CA LYS A 12 -11.80 -17.35 -4.48
C LYS A 12 -12.65 -17.11 -5.73
N GLU A 13 -12.03 -17.00 -6.90
CA GLU A 13 -12.77 -16.90 -8.16
C GLU A 13 -13.52 -18.20 -8.49
N GLU A 14 -12.88 -19.36 -8.32
CA GLU A 14 -13.54 -20.66 -8.49
C GLU A 14 -14.69 -20.86 -7.50
N MET A 15 -14.52 -20.40 -6.26
CA MET A 15 -15.60 -20.36 -5.27
C MET A 15 -16.80 -19.55 -5.79
N ILE A 16 -16.59 -18.33 -6.29
CA ILE A 16 -17.67 -17.49 -6.88
C ILE A 16 -18.33 -18.20 -8.07
N LYS A 17 -17.54 -18.81 -8.96
CA LYS A 17 -18.06 -19.58 -10.10
C LYS A 17 -18.96 -20.72 -9.65
N SER A 18 -18.53 -21.48 -8.64
CA SER A 18 -19.31 -22.59 -8.09
C SER A 18 -20.65 -22.13 -7.51
N TRP A 19 -20.66 -21.03 -6.75
CA TRP A 19 -21.89 -20.45 -6.20
C TRP A 19 -22.83 -19.96 -7.30
N CYS A 20 -22.29 -19.32 -8.34
CA CYS A 20 -23.07 -18.89 -9.49
C CYS A 20 -23.75 -20.08 -10.20
N LYS A 21 -23.04 -21.20 -10.37
CA LYS A 21 -23.59 -22.43 -10.96
C LYS A 21 -24.69 -23.04 -10.08
N LEU A 22 -24.49 -23.06 -8.77
CA LEU A 22 -25.46 -23.59 -7.81
C LEU A 22 -26.72 -22.73 -7.68
N ALA A 23 -26.62 -21.43 -7.95
CA ALA A 23 -27.75 -20.51 -7.89
C ALA A 23 -28.82 -20.76 -8.99
N GLY A 24 -28.49 -21.54 -10.02
CA GLY A 24 -29.42 -21.96 -11.06
C GLY A 24 -29.16 -21.34 -12.43
N GLU A 25 -29.97 -21.73 -13.41
CA GLU A 25 -29.84 -21.30 -14.79
C GLU A 25 -30.15 -19.79 -14.94
N GLY A 26 -29.39 -19.10 -15.79
CA GLY A 26 -29.54 -17.66 -16.04
C GLY A 26 -28.81 -16.73 -15.05
N VAL A 27 -28.28 -17.25 -13.94
CA VAL A 27 -27.42 -16.48 -13.02
C VAL A 27 -26.02 -16.36 -13.60
N ARG A 28 -25.53 -15.12 -13.74
CA ARG A 28 -24.19 -14.81 -14.25
C ARG A 28 -23.51 -13.74 -13.41
N TYR A 29 -22.19 -13.70 -13.47
CA TYR A 29 -21.40 -12.62 -12.89
C TYR A 29 -20.42 -12.06 -13.93
N GLU A 30 -20.02 -10.82 -13.73
CA GLU A 30 -18.95 -10.18 -14.48
C GLU A 30 -18.02 -9.43 -13.53
N PHE A 31 -16.77 -9.22 -13.94
CA PHE A 31 -15.84 -8.40 -13.17
C PHE A 31 -15.80 -6.99 -13.76
N ILE A 32 -16.31 -6.02 -13.01
CA ILE A 32 -16.09 -4.60 -13.32
C ILE A 32 -14.61 -4.23 -13.07
N GLN A 33 -14.02 -4.78 -12.00
CA GLN A 33 -12.61 -4.61 -11.69
C GLN A 33 -12.05 -5.92 -11.11
N LYS A 34 -11.05 -6.50 -11.79
CA LYS A 34 -10.37 -7.73 -11.37
C LYS A 34 -8.93 -7.44 -10.96
N GLY A 35 -8.61 -7.71 -9.69
CA GLY A 35 -7.21 -7.80 -9.26
C GLY A 35 -6.63 -9.12 -9.76
N VAL A 36 -5.43 -9.09 -10.36
CA VAL A 36 -4.79 -10.31 -10.92
C VAL A 36 -3.40 -10.59 -10.36
N ARG A 37 -2.80 -9.64 -9.63
CA ARG A 37 -1.44 -9.79 -9.09
C ARG A 37 -1.37 -9.43 -7.61
N ARG A 38 -0.68 -10.29 -6.85
CA ARG A 38 -0.25 -10.01 -5.47
C ARG A 38 1.04 -9.23 -5.55
N LEU A 39 0.94 -7.91 -5.59
CA LEU A 39 2.12 -7.05 -5.62
C LEU A 39 2.27 -6.44 -4.23
N LEU A 40 3.32 -6.89 -3.55
CA LEU A 40 3.73 -6.43 -2.24
C LEU A 40 5.01 -5.64 -2.37
N THR A 41 5.12 -4.57 -1.59
CA THR A 41 6.38 -3.86 -1.39
C THR A 41 7.09 -4.48 -0.20
N ARG A 42 8.41 -4.65 -0.32
CA ARG A 42 9.23 -5.15 0.78
C ARG A 42 9.25 -4.13 1.91
N THR A 43 9.16 -4.62 3.14
CA THR A 43 9.14 -3.80 4.37
C THR A 43 10.04 -4.43 5.43
N ASP A 44 11.24 -4.79 4.99
CA ASP A 44 12.30 -5.45 5.73
C ASP A 44 13.62 -4.68 5.54
N ASP A 45 14.60 -4.94 6.39
CA ASP A 45 15.83 -4.13 6.45
C ASP A 45 16.74 -4.28 5.22
N SER A 46 16.41 -5.14 4.26
CA SER A 46 17.10 -5.18 2.96
C SER A 46 16.60 -4.15 1.96
N ASP A 47 15.45 -3.51 2.22
CA ASP A 47 14.88 -2.49 1.34
C ASP A 47 15.34 -1.08 1.76
N PRO A 48 16.03 -0.34 0.88
CA PRO A 48 16.57 0.99 1.21
C PRO A 48 15.48 2.02 1.48
N TRP A 49 14.34 1.93 0.78
CA TRP A 49 13.21 2.85 0.94
C TRP A 49 12.51 2.63 2.28
N TRP A 50 12.35 1.36 2.69
CA TRP A 50 11.87 1.00 4.01
C TRP A 50 12.79 1.49 5.13
N ASN A 51 14.11 1.31 4.98
CA ASN A 51 15.09 1.80 5.95
C ASN A 51 15.07 3.32 6.07
N ALA A 52 15.02 4.03 4.94
CA ALA A 52 14.91 5.48 4.91
C ALA A 52 13.63 5.97 5.60
N LEU A 53 12.48 5.37 5.29
CA LEU A 53 11.22 5.71 5.92
C LEU A 53 11.25 5.45 7.44
N THR A 54 11.70 4.26 7.85
CA THR A 54 11.67 3.87 9.27
C THR A 54 12.74 4.55 10.12
N SER A 55 13.86 5.00 9.54
CA SER A 55 14.86 5.78 10.26
C SER A 55 14.32 7.12 10.75
N VAL A 56 13.46 7.79 9.98
CA VAL A 56 12.75 9.01 10.45
C VAL A 56 11.91 8.68 11.68
N PHE A 57 11.13 7.60 11.66
CA PHE A 57 10.31 7.22 12.82
C PHE A 57 11.14 6.87 14.05
N LYS A 58 12.32 6.26 13.88
CA LYS A 58 13.27 5.99 14.98
C LYS A 58 13.80 7.29 15.59
N GLU A 59 14.22 8.25 14.77
CA GLU A 59 14.70 9.58 15.21
C GLU A 59 13.61 10.36 15.96
N GLU A 60 12.38 10.31 15.46
CA GLU A 60 11.21 10.95 16.06
C GLU A 60 10.63 10.16 17.24
N LYS A 61 11.23 9.03 17.61
CA LYS A 61 10.78 8.13 18.68
C LYS A 61 9.32 7.69 18.52
N CYS A 62 8.86 7.56 17.27
CA CYS A 62 7.54 7.09 16.93
C CYS A 62 7.48 5.55 16.98
N LYS A 63 6.39 5.01 17.51
CA LYS A 63 6.07 3.57 17.37
C LYS A 63 5.42 3.34 16.02
N ILE A 64 5.83 2.29 15.32
CA ILE A 64 5.32 1.91 14.01
C ILE A 64 4.50 0.64 14.16
N GLN A 65 3.32 0.61 13.55
CA GLN A 65 2.50 -0.58 13.39
C GLN A 65 2.37 -0.90 11.91
N LYS A 66 2.80 -2.10 11.50
CA LYS A 66 2.64 -2.60 10.13
C LYS A 66 1.29 -3.29 10.02
N GLU A 67 0.48 -2.87 9.04
CA GLU A 67 -0.86 -3.44 8.83
C GLU A 67 -1.14 -3.70 7.35
N ILE A 68 -2.05 -4.64 7.10
CA ILE A 68 -2.68 -4.80 5.79
C ILE A 68 -3.87 -3.86 5.75
N PHE A 69 -3.78 -2.80 4.95
CA PHE A 69 -4.90 -1.90 4.74
C PHE A 69 -6.02 -2.62 3.97
N ILE A 70 -7.19 -2.79 4.60
CA ILE A 70 -8.34 -3.52 4.04
C ILE A 70 -9.03 -2.78 2.87
N GLY A 71 -8.80 -1.47 2.75
CA GLY A 71 -9.29 -0.64 1.65
C GLY A 71 -8.50 -0.81 0.35
N GLY A 72 -8.84 -0.01 -0.66
CA GLY A 72 -8.10 0.04 -1.92
C GLY A 72 -7.48 1.41 -2.15
N THR A 73 -6.15 1.48 -2.19
CA THR A 73 -5.39 2.71 -2.50
C THR A 73 -4.80 2.66 -3.91
N ASP A 74 -4.36 3.80 -4.43
CA ASP A 74 -3.72 3.89 -5.76
C ASP A 74 -2.34 3.22 -5.80
N ALA A 75 -1.74 2.94 -4.63
CA ALA A 75 -0.50 2.20 -4.52
C ALA A 75 -0.54 0.82 -5.22
N ARG A 76 -1.74 0.23 -5.41
CA ARG A 76 -1.91 -1.00 -6.19
C ARG A 76 -1.51 -0.84 -7.67
N TYR A 77 -1.75 0.33 -8.26
CA TYR A 77 -1.41 0.62 -9.65
C TYR A 77 0.08 0.90 -9.80
N CYS A 78 0.67 1.66 -8.87
CA CYS A 78 2.12 1.87 -8.82
C CYS A 78 2.88 0.54 -8.72
N ARG A 79 2.47 -0.33 -7.78
CA ARG A 79 3.02 -1.68 -7.69
C ARG A 79 2.78 -2.49 -8.96
N GLY A 80 1.63 -2.30 -9.60
CA GLY A 80 1.24 -2.84 -10.91
C GLY A 80 2.27 -2.65 -12.01
N VAL A 81 2.94 -1.50 -12.01
CA VAL A 81 3.97 -1.12 -12.99
C VAL A 81 5.40 -1.30 -12.46
N GLY A 82 5.57 -1.97 -11.32
CA GLY A 82 6.88 -2.27 -10.74
C GLY A 82 7.45 -1.20 -9.82
N ILE A 83 6.68 -0.16 -9.48
CA ILE A 83 7.10 0.88 -8.53
C ILE A 83 6.74 0.44 -7.11
N PRO A 84 7.71 0.25 -6.20
CA PRO A 84 7.44 -0.01 -4.79
C PRO A 84 6.60 1.12 -4.18
N SER A 85 5.59 0.79 -3.38
CA SER A 85 4.71 1.80 -2.78
C SER A 85 4.22 1.35 -1.41
N ILE A 86 4.48 2.19 -0.42
CA ILE A 86 4.11 2.00 0.98
C ILE A 86 3.09 3.08 1.35
N GLY A 87 1.95 2.66 1.90
CA GLY A 87 1.00 3.59 2.51
C GLY A 87 1.44 3.94 3.92
N PHE A 88 1.40 5.22 4.26
CA PHE A 88 1.69 5.71 5.61
C PHE A 88 0.57 6.67 6.04
N SER A 89 0.18 6.59 7.32
CA SER A 89 -0.75 7.52 7.94
C SER A 89 -0.15 7.97 9.28
N PRO A 90 0.00 9.28 9.53
CA PRO A 90 0.42 9.82 10.82
C PRO A 90 -0.74 9.98 11.81
N ILE A 91 -1.95 9.54 11.44
CA ILE A 91 -3.15 9.68 12.26
C ILE A 91 -3.02 8.76 13.48
N THR A 92 -2.79 9.36 14.64
CA THR A 92 -2.65 8.67 15.92
C THR A 92 -3.76 9.10 16.88
N ASN A 93 -4.11 8.24 17.84
CA ASN A 93 -5.11 8.51 18.89
C ASN A 93 -6.45 9.03 18.36
N THR A 94 -6.80 8.66 17.12
CA THR A 94 -8.04 9.03 16.45
C THR A 94 -8.77 7.73 16.09
N PRO A 95 -10.08 7.62 16.34
CA PRO A 95 -10.85 6.46 15.91
C PRO A 95 -10.75 6.24 14.40
N ILE A 96 -10.94 4.99 13.95
CA ILE A 96 -11.00 4.68 12.51
C ILE A 96 -12.37 5.15 12.00
N LEU A 97 -12.39 6.31 11.33
CA LEU A 97 -13.62 6.96 10.83
C LEU A 97 -13.66 7.06 9.30
N LEU A 98 -12.80 6.31 8.59
CA LEU A 98 -12.74 6.32 7.13
C LEU A 98 -14.13 6.01 6.54
N HIS A 99 -14.70 6.98 5.82
CA HIS A 99 -16.04 6.92 5.22
C HIS A 99 -17.20 6.94 6.22
N ASP A 100 -16.98 7.32 7.48
CA ASP A 100 -18.05 7.55 8.43
C ASP A 100 -18.67 8.94 8.23
N HIS A 101 -19.94 9.11 8.63
CA HIS A 101 -20.70 10.35 8.46
C HIS A 101 -20.13 11.54 9.26
N ASN A 102 -19.28 11.25 10.25
CA ASN A 102 -18.64 12.20 11.13
C ASN A 102 -17.11 12.09 11.08
N GLU A 103 -16.55 11.70 9.93
CA GLU A 103 -15.10 11.65 9.73
C GLU A 103 -14.43 12.98 10.14
N PHE A 104 -13.52 12.91 11.11
CA PHE A 104 -12.79 14.07 11.60
C PHE A 104 -11.33 13.72 11.90
N LEU A 105 -10.49 14.76 11.96
CA LEU A 105 -9.11 14.67 12.42
C LEU A 105 -8.81 15.85 13.33
N ASN A 106 -8.19 15.58 14.48
CA ASN A 106 -7.75 16.64 15.38
C ASN A 106 -6.63 17.46 14.73
N GLU A 107 -6.72 18.79 14.82
CA GLU A 107 -5.73 19.73 14.24
C GLU A 107 -4.29 19.41 14.66
N LYS A 108 -4.06 19.08 15.94
CA LYS A 108 -2.72 18.73 16.44
C LYS A 108 -2.17 17.48 15.76
N VAL A 109 -3.01 16.49 15.50
CA VAL A 109 -2.62 15.25 14.81
C VAL A 109 -2.32 15.54 13.33
N PHE A 110 -3.14 16.39 12.70
CA PHE A 110 -2.89 16.85 11.33
C PHE A 110 -1.54 17.56 11.21
N LEU A 111 -1.27 18.54 12.06
CA LEU A 111 -0.01 19.31 12.07
C LEU A 111 1.20 18.43 12.40
N GLU A 112 1.04 17.46 13.30
CA GLU A 112 2.09 16.48 13.58
C GLU A 112 2.39 15.60 12.35
N GLY A 113 1.36 15.24 11.59
CA GLY A 113 1.52 14.58 10.30
C GLY A 113 2.31 15.40 9.30
N VAL A 114 1.97 16.69 9.15
CA VAL A 114 2.73 17.62 8.29
C VAL A 114 4.20 17.66 8.72
N ARG A 115 4.47 17.81 10.02
CA ARG A 115 5.82 17.82 10.60
C ARG A 115 6.60 16.54 10.31
N LEU A 116 5.96 15.38 10.33
CA LEU A 116 6.59 14.11 9.95
C LEU A 116 6.90 14.07 8.44
N TYR A 117 5.97 14.48 7.59
CA TYR A 117 6.19 14.51 6.14
C TYR A 117 7.33 15.45 5.72
N THR A 118 7.55 16.57 6.42
CA THR A 118 8.70 17.46 6.15
C THR A 118 10.05 16.80 6.43
N LYS A 119 10.09 15.70 7.21
CA LYS A 119 11.29 14.88 7.44
C LYS A 119 11.36 13.68 6.51
N ILE A 120 10.23 13.02 6.27
CA ILE A 120 10.13 11.83 5.40
C ILE A 120 10.51 12.18 3.96
N ILE A 121 9.91 13.24 3.39
CA ILE A 121 10.10 13.57 1.97
C ILE A 121 11.58 13.83 1.65
N PRO A 122 12.31 14.69 2.38
CA PRO A 122 13.74 14.87 2.14
C PRO A 122 14.56 13.61 2.36
N ARG A 123 14.24 12.78 3.38
CA ARG A 123 14.96 11.53 3.64
C ARG A 123 14.86 10.56 2.46
N LEU A 124 13.67 10.45 1.86
CA LEU A 124 13.44 9.59 0.69
C LEU A 124 14.03 10.19 -0.59
N ALA A 125 13.92 11.51 -0.78
CA ALA A 125 14.41 12.19 -1.99
C ALA A 125 15.95 12.21 -2.10
N ASN A 126 16.66 12.09 -0.98
CA ASN A 126 18.12 12.07 -0.92
C ASN A 126 18.71 10.66 -0.72
N LEU A 127 17.93 9.61 -0.98
CA LEU A 127 18.52 8.27 -1.08
C LEU A 127 19.47 8.23 -2.27
N GLU A 128 20.70 7.77 -2.04
CA GLU A 128 21.65 7.53 -3.13
C GLU A 128 21.02 6.60 -4.16
N GLU A 129 21.24 6.93 -5.44
CA GLU A 129 20.66 6.21 -6.56
C GLU A 129 21.03 4.72 -6.43
N PHE A 130 20.03 3.87 -6.20
CA PHE A 130 20.24 2.43 -6.27
C PHE A 130 20.72 2.14 -7.69
N GLU A 131 21.99 1.77 -7.85
CA GLU A 131 22.60 1.48 -9.15
C GLU A 131 21.64 0.60 -9.97
N LYS A 132 20.98 1.19 -10.96
CA LYS A 132 20.55 0.41 -12.11
C LYS A 132 21.85 -0.10 -12.69
N SER A 133 22.00 -1.43 -12.77
CA SER A 133 23.15 -2.08 -13.41
C SER A 133 23.63 -1.24 -14.59
N PRO A 134 24.92 -0.89 -14.68
CA PRO A 134 25.40 0.21 -15.51
C PRO A 134 24.87 0.02 -16.94
N GLY A 135 23.90 0.85 -17.28
CA GLY A 135 23.42 0.96 -18.65
C GLY A 135 24.59 1.48 -19.47
N VAL A 136 25.20 0.60 -20.25
CA VAL A 136 26.26 0.96 -21.19
C VAL A 136 25.68 2.05 -22.08
N LEU A 137 26.24 3.26 -21.99
CA LEU A 137 25.99 4.31 -22.96
C LEU A 137 26.44 3.78 -24.34
N LYS A 138 25.50 3.42 -25.19
CA LYS A 138 25.78 3.24 -26.61
C LYS A 138 25.70 4.62 -27.24
N LEU A 139 26.86 5.16 -27.62
CA LEU A 139 26.93 6.26 -28.56
C LEU A 139 26.51 5.75 -29.95
N CYS A 140 25.53 6.42 -30.52
CA CYS A 140 25.49 6.72 -31.94
C CYS A 140 25.49 8.25 -32.10
#